data_AF-A0A2V6WYF5-F1
#
_entry.id   AF-A0A2V6WYF5-F1
#
_cell.length_a   1.000
_cell.length_b   1.000
_cell.length_c   1.000
_cell.angle_alpha   90.00
_cell.angle_beta   90.00
_cell.angle_gamma   90.00
#
_symmetry.space_group_name_H-M   'P 1'
#
loop_
_entity.id
_entity.type
_entity.pdbx_description
1 polymer ?
#
loop_
_entity_poly.entity_id
_entity_poly.type
_entity_poly.pdbx_seq_one_letter_code
_entity_poly.pdbx_strand_id
1 'polypeptide(L)'
;MSAAMRWLALVLTAAALLAGGALEMAFGQTPSIEGMQRLSPDERAIAQRNLERWQTMSPEERQRVLERYQQWKQMTPEQRRSARQNFKRFQALPPQEKARALQDLQRWNELPESRRQELQQAYERFQRLPPERRERIMQRFRQLEQLPPEERERVMRNWERWQKMSPEERAQAREQIRQQRQQQRQQRQQQRQSLPRERGERPDRTDR
;
A
#
# COMPACT_ATOMS: atom_id res chain seq x y z
N MET A 1 -0.71 4.52 -3.36
CA MET A 1 -1.82 3.83 -2.66
C MET A 1 -2.96 3.67 -3.64
N SER A 2 -3.66 2.54 -3.67
CA SER A 2 -4.98 2.52 -4.31
C SER A 2 -5.85 3.60 -3.71
N ALA A 3 -6.72 4.20 -4.54
CA ALA A 3 -7.68 5.20 -4.09
C ALA A 3 -8.31 4.78 -2.76
N ALA A 4 -8.51 3.46 -2.57
CA ALA A 4 -9.00 2.81 -1.37
C ALA A 4 -8.40 3.28 -0.02
N MET A 5 -7.10 3.56 0.05
CA MET A 5 -6.44 3.89 1.31
C MET A 5 -6.51 5.39 1.66
N ARG A 6 -6.69 6.26 0.64
CA ARG A 6 -7.07 7.69 0.85
C ARG A 6 -8.42 7.80 1.55
N TRP A 7 -9.33 6.90 1.20
CA TRP A 7 -10.67 6.87 1.77
C TRP A 7 -10.71 6.25 3.17
N LEU A 8 -9.76 5.39 3.54
CA LEU A 8 -9.70 4.81 4.88
C LEU A 8 -9.47 5.89 5.96
N ALA A 9 -8.61 6.88 5.66
CA ALA A 9 -8.39 8.05 6.51
C ALA A 9 -9.58 9.03 6.54
N LEU A 10 -10.36 9.11 5.47
CA LEU A 10 -11.54 9.98 5.38
C LEU A 10 -12.77 9.34 6.04
N VAL A 11 -12.94 8.02 5.92
CA VAL A 11 -14.11 7.30 6.43
C VAL A 11 -14.05 7.08 7.95
N LEU A 12 -12.87 6.89 8.56
CA LEU A 12 -12.79 6.80 10.03
C LEU A 12 -13.28 8.08 10.73
N THR A 13 -13.15 9.24 10.08
CA THR A 13 -13.70 10.53 10.55
C THR A 13 -15.12 10.82 10.04
N ALA A 14 -15.44 10.49 8.78
CA ALA A 14 -16.76 10.79 8.19
C ALA A 14 -17.87 9.80 8.59
N ALA A 15 -17.54 8.53 8.88
CA ALA A 15 -18.51 7.55 9.37
C ALA A 15 -19.00 7.86 10.79
N ALA A 16 -18.24 8.65 11.56
CA ALA A 16 -18.70 9.18 12.85
C ALA A 16 -19.69 10.36 12.70
N LEU A 17 -19.82 10.98 11.52
CA LEU A 17 -20.71 12.14 11.32
C LEU A 17 -22.01 11.82 10.55
N LEU A 18 -22.10 10.66 9.91
CA LEU A 18 -23.20 10.37 8.97
C LEU A 18 -24.28 9.41 9.49
N ALA A 19 -24.25 9.00 10.77
CA ALA A 19 -25.33 8.23 11.39
C ALA A 19 -26.31 9.09 12.23
N GLY A 20 -26.17 10.42 12.25
CA GLY A 20 -27.18 11.26 12.86
C GLY A 20 -26.75 12.70 13.03
N GLY A 21 -27.32 13.61 12.22
CA GLY A 21 -27.53 15.03 12.55
C GLY A 21 -26.36 15.92 12.99
N ALA A 22 -25.13 15.43 13.12
CA ALA A 22 -24.02 16.15 13.75
C ALA A 22 -23.47 17.33 12.91
N LEU A 23 -24.02 17.56 11.72
CA LEU A 23 -23.49 18.50 10.73
C LEU A 23 -24.06 19.90 10.82
N GLU A 24 -25.08 20.12 11.65
CA GLU A 24 -25.58 21.47 11.96
C GLU A 24 -24.77 22.18 13.06
N MET A 25 -23.96 21.44 13.82
CA MET A 25 -23.13 21.99 14.90
C MET A 25 -21.98 22.90 14.43
N ALA A 26 -21.63 22.87 13.15
CA ALA A 26 -20.57 23.72 12.58
C ALA A 26 -21.01 25.18 12.35
N PHE A 27 -22.32 25.45 12.39
CA PHE A 27 -22.91 26.77 12.09
C PHE A 27 -23.64 27.40 13.28
N GLY A 28 -23.36 26.94 14.51
CA GLY A 28 -23.94 27.52 15.74
C GLY A 28 -25.40 27.16 16.00
N GLN A 29 -25.97 26.20 15.26
CA GLN A 29 -27.29 25.66 15.54
C GLN A 29 -27.14 24.28 16.20
N THR A 30 -27.62 24.13 17.43
CA THR A 30 -27.80 22.81 18.04
C THR A 30 -28.79 22.02 17.19
N PRO A 31 -28.46 20.81 16.70
CA PRO A 31 -29.44 20.00 16.00
C PRO A 31 -30.63 19.79 16.94
N SER A 32 -31.82 20.12 16.47
CA SER A 32 -33.03 19.86 17.23
C SER A 32 -33.12 18.36 17.52
N ILE A 33 -33.46 18.01 18.75
CA ILE A 33 -33.63 16.62 19.22
C ILE A 33 -34.61 15.84 18.33
N GLU A 34 -35.46 16.52 17.57
CA GLU A 34 -36.37 15.96 16.55
C GLU A 34 -35.68 15.05 15.51
N GLY A 35 -34.48 15.37 15.05
CA GLY A 35 -33.76 14.53 14.08
C GLY A 35 -33.30 13.19 14.68
N MET A 36 -32.94 13.18 15.97
CA MET A 36 -32.51 11.97 16.69
C MET A 36 -33.66 11.02 17.01
N GLN A 37 -34.90 11.53 17.08
CA GLN A 37 -36.08 10.71 17.35
C GLN A 37 -36.40 9.75 16.20
N ARG A 38 -36.01 10.08 14.97
CA ARG A 38 -36.20 9.25 13.77
C ARG A 38 -35.12 8.18 13.58
N LEU A 39 -34.05 8.22 14.39
CA LEU A 39 -32.99 7.23 14.35
C LEU A 39 -33.40 5.96 15.10
N SER A 40 -32.98 4.80 14.59
CA SER A 40 -33.04 3.55 15.35
C SER A 40 -32.23 3.65 16.65
N PRO A 41 -32.48 2.77 17.65
CA PRO A 41 -31.72 2.79 18.91
C PRO A 41 -30.20 2.75 18.71
N ASP A 42 -29.72 1.92 17.78
CA ASP A 42 -28.29 1.78 17.48
C ASP A 42 -27.71 3.04 16.82
N GLU A 43 -28.42 3.64 15.87
CA GLU A 43 -28.02 4.89 15.22
C GLU A 43 -27.98 6.05 16.21
N ARG A 44 -28.94 6.10 17.14
CA ARG A 44 -28.99 7.10 18.21
C ARG A 44 -27.81 6.96 19.17
N ALA A 45 -27.46 5.73 19.57
CA ALA A 45 -26.31 5.47 20.43
C ALA A 45 -24.99 5.90 19.76
N ILE A 46 -24.85 5.64 18.46
CA ILE A 46 -23.69 6.11 17.68
C ILE A 46 -23.65 7.64 17.63
N ALA A 47 -24.79 8.29 17.33
CA ALA A 47 -24.89 9.74 17.26
C ALA A 47 -24.53 10.42 18.60
N GLN A 48 -25.04 9.88 19.72
CA GLN A 48 -24.72 10.38 21.07
C GLN A 48 -23.22 10.28 21.38
N ARG A 49 -22.61 9.10 21.16
CA ARG A 49 -21.16 8.93 21.39
C ARG A 49 -20.32 9.88 20.56
N ASN A 50 -20.71 10.15 19.32
CA ASN A 50 -19.98 11.06 18.45
C ASN A 50 -20.18 12.53 18.87
N LEU A 51 -21.35 12.89 19.40
CA LEU A 51 -21.64 14.20 19.98
C LEU A 51 -20.80 14.46 21.24
N GLU A 52 -20.75 13.51 22.16
CA GLU A 52 -19.90 13.59 23.36
C GLU A 52 -18.42 13.76 22.99
N ARG A 53 -17.96 12.98 21.99
CA ARG A 53 -16.61 13.13 21.45
C ARG A 53 -16.37 14.51 20.84
N TRP A 54 -17.33 15.06 20.09
CA TRP A 54 -17.21 16.40 19.51
C TRP A 54 -17.12 17.49 20.58
N GLN A 55 -17.92 17.38 21.64
CA GLN A 55 -17.93 18.32 22.76
C GLN A 55 -16.60 18.32 23.53
N THR A 56 -15.89 17.19 23.55
CA THR A 56 -14.58 17.05 24.23
C THR A 56 -13.37 17.37 23.33
N MET A 57 -13.57 17.59 22.03
CA MET A 57 -12.49 17.95 21.09
C MET A 57 -12.00 19.40 21.27
N SER A 58 -10.71 19.62 21.03
CA SER A 58 -10.13 20.97 20.93
C SER A 58 -10.66 21.72 19.69
N PRO A 59 -10.58 23.05 19.64
CA PRO A 59 -10.93 23.84 18.45
C PRO A 59 -10.22 23.35 17.18
N GLU A 60 -8.95 23.00 17.28
CA GLU A 60 -8.12 22.51 16.15
C GLU A 60 -8.57 21.12 15.70
N GLU A 61 -8.95 20.24 16.63
CA GLU A 61 -9.52 18.93 16.31
C GLU A 61 -10.85 19.05 15.59
N ARG A 62 -11.74 19.91 16.09
CA ARG A 62 -13.02 20.22 15.44
C ARG A 62 -12.79 20.75 14.02
N GLN A 63 -11.87 21.68 13.85
CA GLN A 63 -11.53 22.24 12.54
C GLN A 63 -11.08 21.15 11.55
N ARG A 64 -10.19 20.24 11.97
CA ARG A 64 -9.76 19.10 11.13
C ARG A 64 -10.90 18.19 10.74
N VAL A 65 -11.87 17.98 11.63
CA VAL A 65 -13.07 17.19 11.35
C VAL A 65 -13.97 17.90 10.32
N LEU A 66 -14.16 19.22 10.44
CA LEU A 66 -14.92 20.03 9.48
C LEU A 66 -14.28 20.02 8.09
N GLU A 67 -12.96 20.16 7.99
CA GLU A 67 -12.22 20.10 6.72
C GLU A 67 -12.42 18.75 6.00
N ARG A 68 -12.29 17.64 6.74
CA ARG A 68 -12.54 16.30 6.20
C ARG A 68 -13.98 16.11 5.76
N TYR A 69 -14.92 16.71 6.47
CA TYR A 69 -16.32 16.70 6.07
C TYR A 69 -16.57 17.51 4.78
N GLN A 70 -15.96 18.69 4.63
CA GLN A 70 -16.07 19.47 3.39
C GLN A 70 -15.49 18.69 2.20
N GLN A 71 -14.34 18.05 2.39
CA GLN A 71 -13.79 17.12 1.40
C GLN A 71 -14.78 15.99 1.10
N TRP A 72 -15.46 15.46 2.12
CA TRP A 72 -16.48 14.43 1.93
C TRP A 72 -17.67 14.88 1.09
N LYS A 73 -18.17 16.09 1.34
CA LYS A 73 -19.26 16.69 0.56
C LYS A 73 -18.90 16.83 -0.92
N GLN A 74 -17.64 17.12 -1.23
CA GLN A 74 -17.16 17.28 -2.60
C GLN A 74 -16.94 15.94 -3.33
N MET A 75 -17.09 14.80 -2.65
CA MET A 75 -16.91 13.48 -3.26
C MET A 75 -18.04 13.11 -4.21
N THR A 76 -17.71 12.48 -5.35
CA THR A 76 -18.69 11.90 -6.27
C THR A 76 -19.41 10.69 -5.67
N PRO A 77 -20.58 10.27 -6.20
CA PRO A 77 -21.27 9.06 -5.73
C PRO A 77 -20.38 7.80 -5.77
N GLU A 78 -19.55 7.65 -6.79
CA GLU A 78 -18.63 6.52 -6.97
C GLU A 78 -17.52 6.55 -5.90
N GLN A 79 -16.98 7.73 -5.64
CA GLN A 79 -15.98 7.94 -4.59
C GLN A 79 -16.55 7.59 -3.21
N ARG A 80 -17.75 8.07 -2.89
CA ARG A 80 -18.44 7.71 -1.63
C ARG A 80 -18.74 6.21 -1.55
N ARG A 81 -19.12 5.57 -2.66
CA ARG A 81 -19.35 4.11 -2.73
C ARG A 81 -18.06 3.35 -2.45
N SER A 82 -16.95 3.73 -3.09
CA SER A 82 -15.64 3.13 -2.83
C SER A 82 -15.26 3.30 -1.36
N ALA A 83 -15.41 4.50 -0.81
CA ALA A 83 -15.12 4.79 0.58
C ALA A 83 -15.87 3.87 1.56
N ARG A 84 -17.19 3.71 1.35
CA ARG A 84 -18.03 2.78 2.13
C ARG A 84 -17.55 1.33 2.02
N GLN A 85 -17.17 0.88 0.83
CA GLN A 85 -16.66 -0.48 0.63
C GLN A 85 -15.32 -0.70 1.35
N ASN A 86 -14.41 0.27 1.30
CA ASN A 86 -13.11 0.17 1.99
C ASN A 86 -13.29 0.11 3.50
N PHE A 87 -14.24 0.87 4.04
CA PHE A 87 -14.56 0.82 5.46
C PHE A 87 -15.17 -0.51 5.88
N LYS A 88 -16.10 -1.07 5.10
CA LYS A 88 -16.61 -2.43 5.36
C LYS A 88 -15.48 -3.46 5.37
N ARG A 89 -14.56 -3.39 4.41
CA ARG A 89 -13.37 -4.26 4.36
C ARG A 89 -12.51 -4.08 5.61
N PHE A 90 -12.22 -2.85 6.00
CA PHE A 90 -11.45 -2.56 7.21
C PHE A 90 -12.14 -3.11 8.48
N GLN A 91 -13.45 -2.93 8.62
CA GLN A 91 -14.22 -3.48 9.74
C GLN A 91 -14.18 -5.01 9.79
N ALA A 92 -14.11 -5.67 8.64
CA ALA A 92 -14.00 -7.13 8.54
C ALA A 92 -12.59 -7.67 8.81
N LEU A 93 -11.55 -6.81 8.88
CA LEU A 93 -10.18 -7.26 9.16
C LEU A 93 -10.06 -7.87 10.58
N PRO A 94 -9.26 -8.93 10.76
CA PRO A 94 -8.86 -9.42 12.07
C PRO A 94 -8.18 -8.33 12.91
N PRO A 95 -8.22 -8.40 14.26
CA PRO A 95 -7.64 -7.36 15.12
C PRO A 95 -6.18 -7.01 14.83
N GLN A 96 -5.34 -8.01 14.55
CA GLN A 96 -3.93 -7.80 14.22
C GLN A 96 -3.74 -7.07 12.88
N GLU A 97 -4.57 -7.39 11.88
CA GLU A 97 -4.52 -6.71 10.58
C GLU A 97 -5.04 -5.27 10.67
N LYS A 98 -6.07 -5.02 11.48
CA LYS A 98 -6.53 -3.66 11.81
C LYS A 98 -5.41 -2.83 12.44
N ALA A 99 -4.71 -3.39 13.43
CA ALA A 99 -3.61 -2.71 14.10
C ALA A 99 -2.50 -2.35 13.12
N ARG A 100 -2.10 -3.28 12.24
CA ARG A 100 -1.14 -3.00 11.17
C ARG A 100 -1.61 -1.90 10.23
N ALA A 101 -2.85 -1.97 9.74
CA ALA A 101 -3.41 -0.95 8.86
C ALA A 101 -3.46 0.45 9.50
N LEU A 102 -3.76 0.53 10.81
CA LEU A 102 -3.72 1.79 11.56
C LEU A 102 -2.30 2.31 11.73
N GLN A 103 -1.33 1.44 12.00
CA GLN A 103 0.08 1.82 12.09
C GLN A 103 0.61 2.32 10.74
N ASP A 104 0.26 1.65 9.64
CA ASP A 104 0.61 2.07 8.28
C ASP A 104 0.03 3.45 7.95
N LEU A 105 -1.22 3.69 8.37
CA LEU A 105 -1.87 4.99 8.22
C LEU A 105 -1.18 6.09 9.04
N GLN A 106 -0.77 5.78 10.27
CA GLN A 106 -0.01 6.72 11.10
C GLN A 106 1.30 7.11 10.42
N ARG A 107 2.12 6.13 10.00
CA ARG A 107 3.38 6.38 9.29
C ARG A 107 3.16 7.21 8.03
N TRP A 108 2.06 6.97 7.32
CA TRP A 108 1.69 7.78 6.15
C TRP A 108 1.38 9.24 6.52
N ASN A 109 0.63 9.49 7.60
CA ASN A 109 0.29 10.85 8.03
C ASN A 109 1.51 11.63 8.53
N GLU A 110 2.53 10.94 9.03
CA GLU A 110 3.82 11.50 9.43
C GLU A 110 4.72 11.85 8.23
N LEU A 111 4.40 11.37 7.02
CA LEU A 111 5.19 11.70 5.83
C LEU A 111 5.08 13.20 5.49
N PRO A 112 6.20 13.86 5.16
CA PRO A 112 6.18 15.19 4.58
C PRO A 112 5.28 15.24 3.32
N GLU A 113 4.64 16.37 3.08
CA GLU A 113 3.71 16.52 1.94
C GLU A 113 4.38 16.21 0.60
N SER A 114 5.64 16.65 0.42
CA SER A 114 6.43 16.35 -0.78
C SER A 114 6.62 14.86 -1.01
N ARG A 115 6.87 14.08 0.06
CA ARG A 115 6.98 12.62 0.01
C ARG A 115 5.64 11.97 -0.31
N ARG A 116 4.53 12.47 0.24
CA ARG A 116 3.19 11.96 -0.09
C ARG A 116 2.85 12.20 -1.55
N GLN A 117 3.18 13.36 -2.11
CA GLN A 117 2.99 13.70 -3.51
C GLN A 117 3.85 12.82 -4.44
N GLU A 118 5.12 12.61 -4.11
CA GLU A 118 6.01 11.70 -4.86
C GLU A 118 5.43 10.28 -4.95
N LEU A 119 5.00 9.73 -3.82
CA LEU A 119 4.40 8.39 -3.74
C LEU A 119 3.06 8.30 -4.49
N GLN A 120 2.27 9.37 -4.46
CA GLN A 120 1.05 9.48 -5.25
C GLN A 120 1.36 9.40 -6.75
N GLN A 121 2.29 10.21 -7.24
CA GLN A 121 2.65 10.22 -8.66
C GLN A 121 3.25 8.88 -9.10
N ALA A 122 4.08 8.26 -8.26
CA ALA A 122 4.62 6.92 -8.52
C ALA A 122 3.49 5.88 -8.64
N TYR A 123 2.48 5.96 -7.78
CA TYR A 123 1.32 5.08 -7.86
C TYR A 123 0.49 5.31 -9.12
N GLU A 124 0.26 6.57 -9.51
CA GLU A 124 -0.47 6.91 -10.74
C GLU A 124 0.27 6.39 -11.98
N ARG A 125 1.60 6.55 -12.05
CA ARG A 125 2.43 5.95 -13.10
C ARG A 125 2.29 4.43 -13.11
N PHE A 126 2.31 3.79 -11.94
CA PHE A 126 2.12 2.34 -11.83
C PHE A 126 0.75 1.88 -12.33
N GLN A 127 -0.34 2.60 -12.02
CA GLN A 127 -1.68 2.25 -12.48
C GLN A 127 -1.85 2.36 -13.99
N ARG A 128 -1.13 3.28 -14.65
CA ARG A 128 -1.14 3.46 -16.11
C ARG A 128 -0.31 2.41 -16.86
N LEU A 129 0.44 1.56 -16.16
CA LEU A 129 1.20 0.49 -16.81
C LEU A 129 0.25 -0.59 -17.35
N PRO A 130 0.60 -1.23 -18.49
CA PRO A 130 -0.06 -2.45 -18.95
C PRO A 130 -0.14 -3.51 -17.85
N PRO A 131 -1.23 -4.30 -17.78
CA PRO A 131 -1.48 -5.23 -16.69
C PRO A 131 -0.34 -6.24 -16.50
N GLU A 132 0.28 -6.73 -17.57
CA GLU A 132 1.40 -7.68 -17.53
C GLU A 132 2.65 -7.04 -16.90
N ARG A 133 2.86 -5.74 -17.14
CA ARG A 133 3.97 -5.01 -16.52
C ARG A 133 3.72 -4.80 -15.03
N ARG A 134 2.48 -4.48 -14.65
CA ARG A 134 2.10 -4.35 -13.24
C ARG A 134 2.31 -5.65 -12.50
N GLU A 135 1.85 -6.76 -13.08
CA GLU A 135 1.98 -8.09 -12.49
C GLU A 135 3.44 -8.50 -12.31
N ARG A 136 4.29 -8.24 -13.31
CA ARG A 136 5.73 -8.48 -13.21
C ARG A 136 6.39 -7.69 -12.09
N ILE A 137 6.00 -6.43 -11.89
CA ILE A 137 6.52 -5.61 -10.78
C ILE A 137 6.05 -6.19 -9.44
N MET A 138 4.77 -6.55 -9.32
CA MET A 138 4.21 -7.13 -8.09
C MET A 138 4.84 -8.49 -7.76
N GLN A 139 5.13 -9.31 -8.77
CA GLN A 139 5.83 -10.60 -8.58
C GLN A 139 7.24 -10.39 -8.02
N ARG A 140 8.00 -9.44 -8.58
CA ARG A 140 9.34 -9.10 -8.07
C ARG A 140 9.29 -8.54 -6.65
N PHE A 141 8.27 -7.74 -6.36
CA PHE A 141 8.07 -7.20 -5.01
C PHE A 141 7.78 -8.32 -4.01
N ARG A 142 6.88 -9.26 -4.32
CA ARG A 142 6.63 -10.44 -3.49
C ARG A 142 7.87 -11.30 -3.26
N GLN A 143 8.69 -11.49 -4.30
CA GLN A 143 9.97 -12.20 -4.17
C GLN A 143 10.90 -11.49 -3.20
N LEU A 144 10.99 -10.16 -3.25
CA LEU A 144 11.80 -9.36 -2.33
C LEU A 144 11.30 -9.47 -0.88
N GLU A 145 9.99 -9.49 -0.65
CA GLU A 145 9.39 -9.64 0.68
C GLU A 145 9.66 -11.02 1.30
N GLN A 146 9.83 -12.04 0.47
CA GLN A 146 10.12 -13.42 0.89
C GLN A 146 11.61 -13.66 1.18
N LEU A 147 12.50 -12.74 0.81
CA LEU A 147 13.93 -12.89 1.11
C LEU A 147 14.19 -12.81 2.62
N PRO A 148 15.18 -13.59 3.14
CA PRO A 148 15.69 -13.40 4.48
C PRO A 148 16.12 -11.93 4.71
N PRO A 149 16.00 -11.40 5.94
CA PRO A 149 16.27 -9.99 6.24
C PRO A 149 17.61 -9.50 5.70
N GLU A 150 18.68 -10.26 5.89
CA GLU A 150 20.04 -9.92 5.49
C GLU A 150 20.18 -9.86 3.97
N GLU A 151 19.52 -10.78 3.25
CA GLU A 151 19.52 -10.79 1.79
C GLU A 151 18.73 -9.63 1.22
N ARG A 152 17.56 -9.35 1.81
CA ARG A 152 16.73 -8.20 1.44
C ARG A 152 17.50 -6.89 1.63
N GLU A 153 18.18 -6.72 2.76
CA GLU A 153 19.02 -5.55 3.00
C GLU A 153 20.16 -5.42 1.98
N ARG A 154 20.81 -6.53 1.63
CA ARG A 154 21.84 -6.53 0.58
C ARG A 154 21.28 -6.05 -0.75
N VAL A 155 20.08 -6.50 -1.13
CA VAL A 155 19.39 -6.03 -2.34
C VAL A 155 19.10 -4.54 -2.27
N MET A 156 18.59 -4.05 -1.13
CA MET A 156 18.29 -2.62 -0.94
C MET A 156 19.54 -1.75 -1.00
N ARG A 157 20.65 -2.16 -0.34
CA ARG A 157 21.94 -1.45 -0.42
C ARG A 157 22.49 -1.40 -1.85
N ASN A 158 22.37 -2.51 -2.60
CA ASN A 158 22.79 -2.55 -4.00
C ASN A 158 21.94 -1.61 -4.86
N TRP A 159 20.62 -1.57 -4.61
CA TRP A 159 19.70 -0.66 -5.30
C TRP A 159 19.99 0.80 -5.00
N GLU A 160 20.25 1.16 -3.74
CA GLU A 160 20.63 2.52 -3.35
C GLU A 160 21.93 2.97 -4.02
N ARG A 161 22.93 2.08 -4.06
CA ARG A 161 24.19 2.35 -4.78
C ARG A 161 23.91 2.59 -6.26
N TRP A 162 23.08 1.75 -6.87
CA TRP A 162 22.70 1.90 -8.29
C TRP A 162 21.99 3.23 -8.57
N GLN A 163 21.10 3.68 -7.68
CA GLN A 163 20.40 4.96 -7.82
C GLN A 163 21.34 6.16 -7.80
N LYS A 164 22.43 6.08 -7.02
CA LYS A 164 23.44 7.15 -6.91
C LYS A 164 24.44 7.18 -8.07
N MET A 165 24.55 6.10 -8.84
CA MET A 165 25.47 6.05 -9.99
C MET A 165 25.03 6.94 -11.15
N SER A 166 26.00 7.55 -11.82
CA SER A 166 25.84 8.25 -13.09
C SER A 166 25.46 7.29 -14.23
N PRO A 167 24.91 7.78 -15.36
CA PRO A 167 24.63 6.95 -16.52
C PRO A 167 25.86 6.18 -17.03
N GLU A 168 27.04 6.81 -17.00
CA GLU A 168 28.30 6.20 -17.44
C GLU A 168 28.77 5.10 -16.48
N GLU A 169 28.76 5.37 -15.18
CA GLU A 169 29.10 4.38 -14.15
C GLU A 169 28.18 3.15 -14.24
N ARG A 170 26.89 3.36 -14.49
CA ARG A 170 25.93 2.26 -14.73
C ARG A 170 26.26 1.47 -15.99
N ALA A 171 26.70 2.12 -17.06
CA ALA A 171 27.09 1.44 -18.30
C ALA A 171 28.33 0.56 -18.07
N GLN A 172 29.34 1.10 -17.39
CA GLN A 172 30.55 0.38 -17.03
C GLN A 172 30.23 -0.82 -16.10
N ALA A 173 29.41 -0.62 -15.08
CA ALA A 173 29.00 -1.70 -14.17
C ALA A 173 28.25 -2.83 -14.91
N ARG A 174 27.38 -2.50 -15.87
CA ARG A 174 26.70 -3.52 -16.71
C ARG A 174 27.71 -4.30 -17.53
N GLU A 175 28.70 -3.63 -18.09
CA GLU A 175 29.71 -4.27 -18.92
C GLU A 175 30.59 -5.21 -18.11
N GLN A 176 31.04 -4.78 -16.93
CA GLN A 176 31.78 -5.63 -15.99
C GLN A 176 30.97 -6.88 -15.61
N ILE A 177 29.69 -6.71 -15.27
CA ILE A 177 28.80 -7.84 -14.93
C ILE A 177 28.64 -8.77 -16.14
N ARG A 178 28.55 -8.24 -17.36
CA ARG A 178 28.44 -9.03 -18.60
C ARG A 178 29.69 -9.88 -18.80
N GLN A 179 30.87 -9.28 -18.70
CA GLN A 179 32.16 -9.96 -18.85
C GLN A 179 32.35 -11.04 -17.79
N GLN A 180 32.08 -10.72 -16.51
CA GLN A 180 32.17 -11.71 -15.42
C GLN A 180 31.24 -12.91 -15.67
N ARG A 181 30.00 -12.67 -16.12
CA ARG A 181 29.06 -13.75 -16.47
C ARG A 181 29.54 -14.59 -17.64
N GLN A 182 30.20 -14.00 -18.64
CA GLN A 182 30.76 -14.73 -19.77
C GLN A 182 31.93 -15.61 -19.32
N GLN A 183 32.86 -15.06 -18.52
CA GLN A 183 33.98 -15.82 -17.96
C GLN A 183 33.49 -17.01 -17.13
N GLN A 184 32.52 -16.81 -16.23
CA GLN A 184 31.93 -17.90 -15.46
C GLN A 184 31.26 -18.98 -16.35
N ARG A 185 30.63 -18.57 -17.46
CA ARG A 185 30.05 -19.54 -18.41
C ARG A 185 31.13 -20.37 -19.09
N GLN A 186 32.24 -19.75 -19.50
CA GLN A 186 33.36 -20.45 -20.13
C GLN A 186 34.01 -21.43 -19.14
N GLN A 187 34.26 -21.01 -17.90
CA GLN A 187 34.80 -21.88 -16.85
C GLN A 187 33.90 -23.10 -16.60
N ARG A 188 32.58 -22.92 -16.50
CA ARG A 188 31.63 -24.04 -16.36
C ARG A 188 31.65 -24.98 -17.56
N GLN A 189 31.83 -24.45 -18.78
CA GLN A 189 31.94 -25.28 -19.98
C GLN A 189 33.23 -26.11 -19.97
N GLN A 190 34.36 -25.51 -19.60
CA GLN A 190 35.65 -26.21 -19.48
C GLN A 190 35.62 -27.29 -18.39
N GLN A 191 35.02 -27.00 -17.22
CA GLN A 191 34.82 -28.00 -16.17
C GLN A 191 33.95 -29.17 -16.65
N ARG A 192 32.88 -28.88 -17.40
CA ARG A 192 32.01 -29.93 -17.96
C ARG A 192 32.72 -30.78 -19.03
N GLN A 193 33.68 -30.23 -19.75
CA GLN A 193 34.47 -30.97 -20.75
C GLN A 193 35.61 -31.79 -20.14
N SER A 194 36.11 -31.41 -18.97
CA SER A 194 37.21 -32.09 -18.25
C SER A 194 36.74 -33.19 -17.31
N LEU A 195 35.44 -33.26 -16.98
CA LEU A 195 34.86 -34.41 -16.30
C LEU A 195 34.98 -35.65 -17.20
N PRO A 196 35.56 -36.77 -16.72
CA PRO A 196 35.59 -38.01 -17.47
C PRO A 196 34.16 -38.35 -17.89
N ARG A 197 33.95 -38.62 -19.18
CA ARG A 197 32.74 -39.33 -19.59
C ARG A 197 32.85 -40.71 -18.97
N GLU A 198 32.24 -40.92 -17.80
CA GLU A 198 31.89 -42.27 -17.40
C GLU A 198 31.03 -42.83 -18.53
N ARG A 199 31.68 -43.61 -19.40
CA ARG A 199 31.02 -44.53 -20.31
C ARG A 199 30.38 -45.55 -19.38
N GLY A 200 29.22 -45.20 -18.84
CA GLY A 200 28.25 -46.20 -18.45
C GLY A 200 27.94 -46.95 -19.73
N GLU A 201 28.57 -48.12 -19.89
CA GLU A 201 28.11 -49.16 -20.77
C GLU A 201 26.62 -49.31 -20.49
N ARG A 202 25.79 -48.79 -21.41
CA ARG A 202 24.41 -49.22 -21.46
C ARG A 202 24.49 -50.69 -21.85
N PRO A 203 24.05 -51.65 -21.01
CA PRO A 203 24.02 -53.04 -21.43
C PRO A 203 23.18 -53.09 -22.70
N ASP A 204 23.79 -53.63 -23.74
CA ASP A 204 23.20 -53.80 -25.05
C ASP A 204 21.89 -54.57 -24.86
N ARG A 205 20.75 -53.93 -25.16
CA ARG A 205 19.47 -54.64 -25.23
C ARG A 205 19.43 -55.34 -26.58
N THR A 206 20.20 -56.40 -26.68
CA THR A 206 20.07 -57.45 -27.68
C THR A 206 19.62 -58.70 -26.94
N ASP A 207 18.31 -58.95 -26.89
CA ASP A 207 17.72 -60.09 -27.61
C ASP A 207 16.19 -60.17 -27.43
N ARG A 208 15.59 -60.75 -28.46
CA ARG A 208 14.21 -61.23 -28.71
C ARG A 208 13.18 -61.22 -27.58
#